data_AF-A0A7M7HC85-F1
#
_entry.id   AF-A0A7M7HC85-F1
#
_cell.length_a   1.000
_cell.length_b   1.000
_cell.length_c   1.000
_cell.angle_alpha   90.00
_cell.angle_beta   90.00
_cell.angle_gamma   90.00
#
_symmetry.space_group_name_H-M   'P 1'
#
loop_
_entity.id
_entity.type
_entity.pdbx_description
1 polymer ?
#
loop_
_entity_poly.entity_id
_entity_poly.type
_entity_poly.pdbx_seq_one_letter_code
_entity_poly.pdbx_strand_id
1 'polypeptide(L)'
;MPPSRGSNQQPSQPPTQKNSSSGRARGGRYVLSARAQAVLTWILEDIIEKTLEDARRQAEAAGKQRVELAEVEEALKRLCERYHARWTAETEAAKSRKSTSGHKRL
;
A
#
# COMPACT_ATOMS: atom_id res chain seq x y z
N MET A 1 21.76 54.19 -37.96
CA MET A 1 20.36 54.53 -38.31
C MET A 1 20.21 54.27 -39.80
N PRO A 2 19.52 53.18 -40.19
CA PRO A 2 18.10 53.23 -40.57
C PRO A 2 17.32 51.99 -40.02
N PRO A 3 16.06 51.66 -40.42
CA PRO A 3 14.88 51.77 -39.56
C PRO A 3 14.20 50.44 -39.19
N SER A 4 13.30 50.52 -38.20
CA SER A 4 12.37 49.47 -37.77
C SER A 4 11.12 49.39 -38.66
N ARG A 5 10.63 48.18 -38.96
CA ARG A 5 9.22 47.72 -38.82
C ARG A 5 8.96 46.46 -39.66
N GLY A 6 8.23 45.51 -39.07
CA GLY A 6 7.60 44.44 -39.84
C GLY A 6 7.20 43.23 -39.01
N SER A 7 6.30 43.41 -38.06
CA SER A 7 5.57 42.32 -37.41
C SER A 7 4.81 41.50 -38.47
N ASN A 8 4.98 40.18 -38.50
CA ASN A 8 3.94 39.33 -39.06
C ASN A 8 3.76 38.04 -38.26
N GLN A 9 2.48 37.75 -38.03
CA GLN A 9 1.96 36.80 -37.05
C GLN A 9 2.02 35.35 -37.56
N GLN A 10 2.04 34.45 -36.57
CA GLN A 10 1.99 32.97 -36.58
C GLN A 10 0.84 32.38 -37.43
N PRO A 11 0.88 31.08 -37.78
CA PRO A 11 0.19 30.15 -36.89
C PRO A 11 0.92 28.82 -36.62
N SER A 12 0.66 28.39 -35.39
CA SER A 12 1.00 27.17 -34.67
C SER A 12 0.83 25.87 -35.49
N GLN A 13 1.87 25.04 -35.50
CA GLN A 13 1.69 23.59 -35.66
C GLN A 13 2.30 22.88 -34.44
N PRO A 14 1.55 22.05 -33.72
CA PRO A 14 2.10 21.27 -32.61
C PRO A 14 3.00 20.15 -33.15
N PRO A 15 4.13 19.83 -32.52
CA PRO A 15 4.88 18.64 -32.88
C PRO A 15 4.03 17.40 -32.58
N THR A 16 3.75 16.63 -33.63
CA THR A 16 3.12 15.32 -33.55
C THR A 16 3.96 14.39 -32.67
N GLN A 17 3.41 14.02 -31.51
CA GLN A 17 3.96 12.98 -30.65
C GLN A 17 3.95 11.65 -31.42
N LYS A 18 5.11 11.26 -31.95
CA LYS A 18 5.37 9.86 -32.31
C LYS A 18 5.39 9.06 -31.02
N ASN A 19 4.29 8.35 -30.75
CA ASN A 19 4.23 7.32 -29.72
C ASN A 19 5.22 6.20 -30.05
N SER A 20 6.42 6.30 -29.50
CA SER A 20 7.31 5.16 -29.33
C SER A 20 6.82 4.35 -28.13
N SER A 21 6.13 3.24 -28.35
CA SER A 21 5.90 2.25 -27.30
C SER A 21 6.46 0.89 -27.73
N SER A 22 7.76 0.87 -28.00
CA SER A 22 8.57 -0.34 -27.87
C SER A 22 9.12 -0.37 -26.44
N GLY A 23 8.65 -1.30 -25.60
CA GLY A 23 9.33 -1.56 -24.33
C GLY A 23 8.45 -2.16 -23.25
N ARG A 24 8.52 -3.49 -23.11
CA ARG A 24 8.48 -4.27 -21.86
C ARG A 24 7.65 -3.67 -20.72
N ALA A 25 6.53 -4.31 -20.43
CA ALA A 25 5.84 -4.23 -19.13
C ALA A 25 6.81 -4.60 -17.99
N ARG A 26 7.56 -3.62 -17.48
CA ARG A 26 8.31 -3.70 -16.22
C ARG A 26 7.46 -2.99 -15.18
N GLY A 27 6.92 -3.78 -14.24
CA GLY A 27 6.44 -3.35 -12.92
C GLY A 27 5.61 -2.07 -12.92
N GLY A 28 4.29 -2.20 -13.04
CA GLY A 28 3.38 -1.09 -12.74
C GLY A 28 3.60 -0.63 -11.31
N ARG A 29 4.22 0.53 -11.12
CA ARG A 29 4.23 1.21 -9.83
C ARG A 29 2.81 1.69 -9.59
N TYR A 30 2.15 1.13 -8.57
CA TYR A 30 0.86 1.64 -8.14
C TYR A 30 1.05 3.08 -7.65
N VAL A 31 0.36 4.02 -8.29
CA VAL A 31 0.36 5.42 -7.86
C VAL A 31 -0.70 5.55 -6.77
N LEU A 32 -0.25 5.70 -5.53
CA LEU A 32 -1.12 5.98 -4.39
C LEU A 32 -1.42 7.47 -4.32
N SER A 33 -2.65 7.82 -3.93
CA SER A 33 -2.97 9.20 -3.57
C SER A 33 -2.18 9.58 -2.30
N ALA A 34 -1.93 10.88 -2.08
CA ALA A 34 -1.23 11.36 -0.89
C ALA A 34 -1.90 10.88 0.41
N ARG A 35 -3.23 10.84 0.43
CA ARG A 35 -4.01 10.31 1.56
C ARG A 35 -3.82 8.81 1.75
N ALA A 36 -3.86 8.03 0.66
CA ALA A 36 -3.64 6.58 0.74
C ALA A 36 -2.21 6.26 1.21
N GLN A 37 -1.22 7.03 0.75
CA GLN A 37 0.16 6.91 1.19
C GLN A 37 0.29 7.20 2.70
N ALA A 38 -0.32 8.28 3.21
CA ALA A 38 -0.28 8.60 4.63
C ALA A 38 -0.90 7.50 5.51
N VAL A 39 -2.04 6.94 5.07
CA VAL A 39 -2.67 5.82 5.76
C VAL A 39 -1.77 4.58 5.73
N LEU A 40 -1.17 4.26 4.59
CA LEU A 40 -0.25 3.14 4.47
C LEU A 40 0.98 3.31 5.38
N THR A 41 1.57 4.50 5.43
CA THR A 41 2.68 4.83 6.33
C THR A 41 2.29 4.58 7.79
N TRP A 42 1.15 5.12 8.23
CA TRP A 42 0.68 4.92 9.61
C TRP A 42 0.45 3.44 9.93
N ILE A 43 -0.14 2.67 9.01
CA ILE A 43 -0.32 1.23 9.19
C ILE A 43 1.03 0.50 9.31
N LEU A 44 2.01 0.86 8.48
CA LEU A 44 3.33 0.24 8.53
C LEU A 44 4.06 0.57 9.83
N GLU A 45 3.96 1.81 10.32
CA GLU A 45 4.51 2.22 11.61
C GLU A 45 3.91 1.39 12.76
N ASP A 46 2.58 1.25 12.81
CA ASP A 46 1.88 0.44 13.81
C ASP A 46 2.27 -1.05 13.74
N ILE A 47 2.44 -1.60 12.53
CA ILE A 47 2.91 -2.98 12.34
C ILE A 47 4.32 -3.14 12.90
N ILE A 48 5.24 -2.22 12.56
CA ILE A 48 6.62 -2.26 13.03
C ILE A 48 6.68 -2.18 14.57
N GLU A 49 5.95 -1.25 15.17
CA GLU A 49 5.90 -1.08 16.62
C GLU A 49 5.42 -2.36 17.32
N LYS A 50 4.29 -2.93 16.88
CA LYS A 50 3.76 -4.18 17.44
C LYS A 50 4.69 -5.36 17.26
N THR A 51 5.34 -5.49 16.10
CA THR A 51 6.31 -6.55 15.86
C THR A 51 7.50 -6.43 16.80
N LEU A 52 8.04 -5.23 16.99
CA LEU A 52 9.19 -5.00 17.88
C LEU A 52 8.84 -5.21 19.36
N GLU A 53 7.63 -4.83 19.79
CA GLU A 53 7.15 -5.15 21.13
C GLU A 53 7.04 -6.65 21.37
N ASP A 54 6.42 -7.40 20.46
CA ASP A 54 6.28 -8.85 20.58
C ASP A 54 7.67 -9.53 20.54
N ALA A 55 8.58 -9.08 19.68
CA ALA A 55 9.95 -9.58 19.61
C ALA A 55 10.73 -9.32 20.90
N ARG A 56 10.55 -8.12 21.50
CA ARG A 56 11.14 -7.80 22.80
C ARG A 56 10.64 -8.73 23.90
N ARG A 57 9.32 -8.98 23.97
CA ARG A 57 8.76 -9.91 24.95
C ARG A 57 9.30 -11.34 24.76
N GLN A 58 9.51 -11.77 23.51
CA GLN A 58 10.12 -13.07 23.21
C GLN A 58 11.57 -13.16 23.69
N ALA A 59 12.37 -12.12 23.42
CA ALA A 59 13.75 -12.04 23.88
C ALA A 59 13.83 -12.05 25.42
N GLU A 60 13.00 -11.25 26.09
CA GLU A 60 12.90 -11.20 27.56
C GLU A 60 12.47 -12.56 28.15
N ALA A 61 11.48 -13.23 27.55
CA ALA A 61 11.04 -14.55 27.98
C ALA A 61 12.14 -15.62 27.81
N ALA A 62 13.01 -15.45 26.81
CA ALA A 62 14.18 -16.30 26.58
C ALA A 62 15.39 -15.90 27.45
N GLY A 63 15.27 -14.89 28.32
CA GLY A 63 16.37 -14.39 29.15
C GLY A 63 17.46 -13.66 28.36
N LYS A 64 17.18 -13.24 27.13
CA LYS A 64 18.11 -12.50 26.28
C LYS A 64 18.08 -11.02 26.65
N GLN A 65 19.25 -10.39 26.71
CA GLN A 65 19.37 -8.94 26.96
C GLN A 65 19.10 -8.08 25.73
N ARG A 66 19.10 -8.68 24.53
CA ARG A 66 18.91 -7.99 23.25
C ARG A 66 17.96 -8.78 22.38
N VAL A 67 17.20 -8.05 21.59
CA VAL A 67 16.37 -8.62 20.52
C VAL A 67 17.29 -8.95 19.35
N GLU A 68 17.24 -10.19 18.87
CA GLU A 68 17.92 -10.62 17.66
C GLU A 68 16.94 -10.67 16.50
N LEU A 69 17.47 -10.84 15.28
CA LEU A 69 16.65 -10.89 14.08
C LEU A 69 15.63 -12.05 14.14
N ALA A 70 16.00 -13.17 14.75
CA ALA A 70 15.14 -14.34 14.87
C ALA A 70 13.83 -14.05 15.62
N GLU A 71 13.89 -13.28 16.73
CA GLU A 71 12.67 -12.89 17.45
C GLU A 71 11.80 -11.93 16.62
N VAL A 72 12.42 -11.04 15.84
CA VAL A 72 11.70 -10.11 14.97
C VAL A 72 10.98 -10.86 13.85
N GLU A 73 11.66 -11.80 13.20
CA GLU A 73 11.09 -12.63 12.14
C GLU A 73 9.91 -13.47 12.64
N GLU A 74 10.08 -14.13 13.79
CA GLU A 74 9.03 -14.95 14.40
C GLU A 74 7.84 -14.08 14.87
N ALA A 75 8.09 -12.92 15.49
CA ALA A 75 7.05 -11.98 15.88
C ALA A 75 6.27 -11.45 14.67
N LEU A 76 6.96 -11.09 13.58
CA LEU A 76 6.32 -10.61 12.36
C LEU A 76 5.44 -11.70 11.73
N LYS A 77 5.95 -12.93 11.65
CA LYS A 77 5.20 -14.08 11.14
C LYS A 77 3.90 -14.29 11.91
N ARG A 78 3.97 -14.33 13.25
CA ARG A 78 2.79 -14.47 14.12
C ARG A 78 1.80 -13.32 13.94
N LEU A 79 2.28 -12.08 13.80
CA LEU A 79 1.42 -10.93 13.57
C LEU A 79 0.66 -11.06 12.24
N CYS A 80 1.35 -11.45 11.17
CA CYS A 80 0.74 -11.70 9.86
C CYS A 80 -0.30 -12.84 9.92
N GLU A 81 0.00 -13.94 10.62
CA GLU A 81 -0.94 -15.04 10.83
C GLU A 81 -2.21 -14.60 11.56
N ARG A 82 -2.08 -13.74 12.60
CA ARG A 82 -3.24 -13.17 13.31
C ARG A 82 -4.10 -12.30 12.39
N TYR A 83 -3.49 -11.46 11.56
CA TYR A 83 -4.24 -10.66 10.59
C TYR A 83 -4.97 -11.53 9.57
N HIS A 84 -4.32 -12.59 9.07
CA HIS A 84 -4.94 -13.52 8.15
C HIS A 84 -6.13 -14.25 8.78
N ALA A 85 -5.97 -14.76 10.00
CA ALA A 85 -7.04 -15.43 10.74
C ALA A 85 -8.22 -14.50 11.04
N ARG A 86 -7.95 -13.24 11.38
CA ARG A 86 -9.00 -12.23 11.59
C ARG A 86 -9.76 -11.95 10.29
N TRP A 87 -9.03 -11.79 9.18
CA TRP A 87 -9.64 -11.56 7.87
C TRP A 87 -10.54 -12.72 7.44
N THR A 88 -10.09 -13.97 7.60
CA THR A 88 -10.91 -15.14 7.26
C THR A 88 -12.17 -15.20 8.12
N ALA A 89 -12.06 -14.98 9.43
CA ALA A 89 -13.20 -14.95 10.34
C ALA A 89 -14.24 -13.86 9.97
N GLU A 90 -13.78 -12.65 9.64
CA GLU A 90 -14.67 -11.55 9.22
C GLU A 90 -15.41 -11.87 7.92
N THR A 91 -14.74 -12.51 6.96
CA THR A 91 -15.36 -12.88 5.67
C THR A 91 -16.41 -13.99 5.81
N GLU A 92 -16.19 -14.97 6.68
CA GLU A 92 -17.17 -16.03 6.98
C GLU A 92 -18.37 -15.49 7.76
N ALA A 93 -18.14 -14.61 8.74
CA ALA A 93 -19.22 -13.92 9.46
C ALA A 93 -20.05 -13.01 8.54
N ALA A 94 -19.47 -12.45 7.48
CA ALA A 94 -20.18 -11.65 6.49
C ALA A 94 -21.06 -12.51 5.55
N LYS A 95 -20.63 -13.74 5.23
CA LYS A 95 -21.44 -14.69 4.44
C LYS A 95 -22.64 -15.22 5.23
N SER A 96 -22.44 -15.58 6.50
CA SER A 96 -23.50 -16.07 7.39
C SER A 96 -24.64 -15.06 7.56
N ARG A 97 -24.31 -13.76 7.71
CA ARG A 97 -25.29 -12.67 7.82
C ARG A 97 -26.13 -12.42 6.57
N LYS A 98 -25.65 -12.77 5.37
CA LYS A 98 -26.45 -12.66 4.13
C LYS A 98 -27.46 -13.79 3.98
N SER A 99 -27.22 -14.96 4.58
CA SER A 99 -28.12 -16.12 4.48
C SER A 99 -29.38 -16.00 5.33
N THR A 100 -29.37 -15.19 6.40
CA THR A 100 -30.49 -15.06 7.34
C THR A 100 -31.47 -13.92 7.00
N SER A 101 -31.13 -13.04 6.04
CA SER A 101 -31.98 -11.90 5.66
C SER A 101 -33.04 -12.23 4.58
N GLY A 102 -33.11 -13.48 4.10
CA GLY A 102 -33.99 -13.88 2.99
C GLY A 102 -35.34 -14.50 3.38
N HIS A 103 -35.66 -14.66 4.66
CA HIS A 103 -36.87 -15.39 5.12
C HIS A 103 -37.77 -14.54 6.02
N LYS A 104 -38.25 -13.38 5.51
CA LYS A 104 -39.49 -12.76 6.01
C LYS A 104 -40.25 -12.11 4.86
N ARG A 105 -41.03 -12.93 4.14
CA ARG A 105 -42.27 -12.51 3.50
C ARG A 105 -43.39 -13.38 4.08
N LEU A 106 -44.11 -12.82 5.03
CA LEU A 106 -45.47 -13.20 5.40
C LEU A 106 -46.32 -11.94 5.22
#